data_AF-A0A7X5BUM2-F1
#
_entry.id   AF-A0A7X5BUM2-F1
#
_cell.length_a   1.000
_cell.length_b   1.000
_cell.length_c   1.000
_cell.angle_alpha   90.00
_cell.angle_beta   90.00
_cell.angle_gamma   90.00
#
_symmetry.space_group_name_H-M   'P 1'
#
loop_
_entity.id
_entity.type
_entity.pdbx_description
1 polymer ?
#
loop_
_entity_poly.entity_id
_entity_poly.type
_entity_poly.pdbx_seq_one_letter_code
_entity_poly.pdbx_strand_id
1 'polypeptide(L)'
;MTKLFDQLEVLGLILLDDAPQTPGSEEAIRIAANAIQFICSTGQDNALEEYVQSLHAGAPPLVIGRFATKAEAEAAMAARRWPVHVAAVLIGDDYYTAMFVPATGRTHLVRAETLDFYLQAMADERLKPSGLSFATKEEAEAWMNQQPTPPQQVVIDVAGAPYLAAYHHRIDYRVLYPLPAPTPPSQEP
;
A
#
# COMPACT_ATOMS: atom_id res chain seq x y z
N MET A 1 -11.04 -2.36 24.25
CA MET A 1 -10.17 -1.82 23.20
C MET A 1 -10.63 -0.42 22.91
N THR A 2 -9.83 0.59 23.24
CA THR A 2 -10.04 1.97 22.78
C THR A 2 -9.93 1.98 21.27
N LYS A 3 -10.83 2.67 20.55
CA LYS A 3 -10.74 2.73 19.10
C LYS A 3 -9.51 3.56 18.72
N LEU A 4 -8.87 3.24 17.59
CA LEU A 4 -7.74 4.01 17.06
C LEU A 4 -8.06 5.52 17.03
N PHE A 5 -9.32 5.86 16.76
CA PHE A 5 -9.87 7.22 16.79
C PHE A 5 -9.76 7.91 18.14
N ASP A 6 -10.16 7.25 19.23
CA ASP A 6 -10.09 7.81 20.59
C ASP A 6 -8.62 8.09 20.97
N GLN A 7 -7.68 7.30 20.44
CA GLN A 7 -6.26 7.47 20.68
C GLN A 7 -5.66 8.60 19.84
N LEU A 8 -6.06 8.74 18.57
CA LEU A 8 -5.58 9.80 17.67
C LEU A 8 -6.08 11.19 18.11
N GLU A 9 -7.34 11.30 18.52
CA GLU A 9 -7.90 12.56 19.03
C GLU A 9 -7.19 13.00 20.32
N VAL A 10 -7.02 12.07 21.27
CA VAL A 10 -6.31 12.34 22.53
C VAL A 10 -4.83 12.67 22.30
N LEU A 11 -4.14 11.95 21.40
CA LEU A 11 -2.75 12.25 21.06
C LEU A 11 -2.60 13.61 20.38
N GLY A 12 -3.51 13.97 19.47
CA GLY A 12 -3.52 15.29 18.84
C GLY A 12 -3.65 16.42 19.86
N LEU A 13 -4.55 16.26 20.85
CA LEU A 13 -4.74 17.24 21.93
C LEU A 13 -3.54 17.31 22.89
N ILE A 14 -3.06 16.16 23.38
CA ILE A 14 -1.90 16.10 24.31
C ILE A 14 -0.65 16.71 23.67
N LEU A 15 -0.41 16.44 22.39
CA LEU A 15 0.76 16.94 21.67
C LEU A 15 0.70 18.45 21.39
N LEU A 16 -0.50 19.04 21.32
CA LEU A 16 -0.68 20.48 21.20
C LEU A 16 -0.50 21.21 22.54
N ASP A 17 -0.91 20.58 23.65
CA ASP A 17 -0.84 21.16 24.99
C ASP A 17 0.50 20.91 25.72
N ASP A 18 1.21 19.82 25.42
CA ASP A 18 2.34 19.32 26.23
C ASP A 18 3.52 18.81 25.37
N ALA A 19 4.00 19.65 24.44
CA ALA A 19 5.08 19.29 23.53
C ALA A 19 6.44 19.10 24.27
N PRO A 20 7.19 18.02 23.98
CA PRO A 20 8.58 17.82 24.41
C PRO A 20 9.45 19.05 24.16
N GLN A 21 10.27 19.40 25.16
CA GLN A 21 11.15 20.58 25.17
C GLN A 21 12.45 20.42 24.35
N THR A 22 12.50 19.47 23.43
CA THR A 22 13.66 19.29 22.55
C THR A 22 13.67 20.40 21.48
N PRO A 23 14.79 21.07 21.20
CA PRO A 23 14.83 22.09 20.16
C PRO A 23 14.34 21.54 18.81
N GLY A 24 13.27 22.11 18.25
CA GLY A 24 12.65 21.68 17.00
C GLY A 24 11.57 20.60 17.11
N SER A 25 11.36 19.97 18.28
CA SER A 25 10.29 18.97 18.45
C SER A 25 8.90 19.59 18.55
N GLU A 26 8.77 20.79 19.11
CA GLU A 26 7.48 21.47 19.24
C GLU A 26 6.80 21.72 17.87
N GLU A 27 7.56 22.21 16.89
CA GLU A 27 7.03 22.43 15.54
C GLU A 27 6.63 21.12 14.86
N ALA A 28 7.50 20.11 14.91
CA ALA A 28 7.23 18.82 14.29
C ALA A 28 5.99 18.14 14.90
N ILE A 29 5.82 18.27 16.21
CA ILE A 29 4.71 17.71 16.95
C ILE A 29 3.41 18.46 16.66
N ARG A 30 3.45 19.79 16.58
CA ARG A 30 2.31 20.59 16.15
C ARG A 30 1.90 20.26 14.72
N ILE A 31 2.86 20.05 13.81
CA ILE A 31 2.59 19.61 12.44
C ILE A 31 1.91 18.24 12.44
N ALA A 32 2.40 17.28 13.22
CA ALA A 32 1.80 15.95 13.33
C ALA A 32 0.37 16.01 13.87
N ALA A 33 0.13 16.80 14.93
CA ALA A 33 -1.20 16.99 15.49
C ALA A 33 -2.17 17.64 14.48
N ASN A 34 -1.73 18.68 13.77
CA ASN A 34 -2.51 19.30 12.70
C ASN A 34 -2.84 18.33 11.57
N ALA A 35 -1.91 17.43 11.20
CA ALA A 35 -2.16 16.41 10.19
C ALA A 35 -3.23 15.41 10.64
N ILE A 36 -3.17 14.94 11.89
CA ILE A 36 -4.21 14.08 12.48
C ILE A 36 -5.55 14.80 12.48
N GLN A 37 -5.59 16.05 12.96
CA GLN A 37 -6.82 16.84 12.99
C GLN A 37 -7.39 17.06 11.59
N PHE A 38 -6.55 17.30 10.57
CA PHE A 38 -6.96 17.41 9.18
C PHE A 38 -7.59 16.11 8.66
N ILE A 39 -6.98 14.95 8.94
CA ILE A 39 -7.52 13.64 8.55
C ILE A 39 -8.92 13.45 9.15
N CYS A 40 -9.08 13.71 10.45
CA CYS A 40 -10.37 13.61 11.13
C CYS A 40 -11.39 14.61 10.57
N SER A 41 -11.00 15.88 10.44
CA SER A 41 -11.90 16.96 9.99
C SER A 41 -12.33 16.82 8.53
N THR A 42 -11.59 16.03 7.73
CA THR A 42 -11.92 15.73 6.32
C THR A 42 -12.57 14.36 6.13
N GLY A 43 -12.85 13.62 7.20
CA GLY A 43 -13.47 12.30 7.13
C GLY A 43 -12.60 11.22 6.48
N GLN A 44 -11.27 11.35 6.57
CA GLN A 44 -10.28 10.38 6.07
C GLN A 44 -9.82 9.39 7.15
N ASP A 45 -10.51 9.38 8.28
CA ASP A 45 -10.27 8.56 9.46
C ASP A 45 -10.40 7.05 9.15
N ASN A 46 -11.46 6.62 8.47
CA ASN A 46 -11.60 5.22 8.04
C ASN A 46 -10.47 4.82 7.07
N ALA A 47 -10.08 5.71 6.17
CA ALA A 47 -9.00 5.46 5.21
C ALA A 47 -7.63 5.33 5.89
N LEU A 48 -7.42 6.01 7.02
CA LEU A 48 -6.24 5.85 7.87
C LEU A 48 -6.29 4.54 8.64
N GLU A 49 -7.44 4.17 9.21
CA GLU A 49 -7.60 2.89 9.92
C GLU A 49 -7.35 1.70 8.98
N GLU A 50 -7.93 1.71 7.78
CA GLU A 50 -7.68 0.69 6.76
C GLU A 50 -6.19 0.60 6.39
N TYR A 51 -5.50 1.73 6.26
CA TYR A 51 -4.07 1.74 5.99
C TYR A 51 -3.26 1.13 7.14
N VAL A 52 -3.57 1.47 8.39
CA VAL A 52 -2.90 0.88 9.56
C VAL A 52 -3.16 -0.63 9.60
N GLN A 53 -4.38 -1.07 9.35
CA GLN A 53 -4.71 -2.50 9.29
C GLN A 53 -3.96 -3.20 8.14
N SER A 54 -3.79 -2.54 6.99
CA SER A 54 -3.05 -3.09 5.85
C SER A 54 -1.56 -3.31 6.19
N LEU A 55 -0.94 -2.41 6.94
CA LEU A 55 0.43 -2.57 7.42
C LEU A 55 0.59 -3.81 8.31
N HIS A 56 -0.32 -4.00 9.27
CA HIS A 56 -0.29 -5.16 10.17
C HIS A 56 -0.54 -6.48 9.42
N ALA A 57 -1.33 -6.44 8.34
CA ALA A 57 -1.60 -7.61 7.51
C ALA A 57 -0.48 -7.90 6.49
N GLY A 58 0.55 -7.05 6.40
CA GLY A 58 1.57 -7.14 5.35
C GLY A 58 0.99 -6.99 3.94
N ALA A 59 -0.09 -6.22 3.79
CA ALA A 59 -0.78 -6.01 2.51
C ALA A 59 0.17 -5.43 1.43
N PRO A 60 -0.16 -5.60 0.14
CA PRO A 60 0.61 -4.97 -0.93
C PRO A 60 0.69 -3.44 -0.74
N PRO A 61 1.80 -2.80 -1.18
CA PRO A 61 1.95 -1.36 -1.08
C PRO A 61 0.74 -0.61 -1.67
N LEU A 62 0.28 0.43 -0.96
CA LEU A 62 -0.93 1.16 -1.34
C LEU A 62 -0.81 1.79 -2.74
N VAL A 63 -1.87 1.63 -3.54
CA VAL A 63 -2.07 2.31 -4.82
C VAL A 63 -3.37 3.10 -4.83
N ILE A 64 -3.41 4.19 -5.58
CA ILE A 64 -4.58 5.10 -5.65
C ILE A 64 -5.42 4.91 -6.91
N GLY A 65 -5.05 3.98 -7.78
CA GLY A 65 -5.75 3.68 -9.03
C GLY A 65 -5.03 2.61 -9.85
N ARG A 66 -5.79 1.98 -10.75
CA ARG A 66 -5.28 1.03 -11.76
C ARG A 66 -5.78 1.47 -13.14
N PHE A 67 -4.91 1.40 -14.12
CA PHE A 67 -5.15 1.85 -15.49
C PHE A 67 -4.66 0.79 -16.47
N ALA A 68 -5.30 0.68 -17.64
CA ALA A 68 -4.84 -0.26 -18.66
C ALA A 68 -3.60 0.28 -19.37
N THR A 69 -3.49 1.60 -19.53
CA THR A 69 -2.38 2.24 -20.25
C THR A 69 -1.80 3.43 -19.51
N LYS A 70 -0.55 3.78 -19.86
CA LYS A 70 0.11 4.98 -19.36
C LYS A 70 -0.66 6.26 -19.72
N ALA A 71 -1.22 6.33 -20.92
CA ALA A 71 -1.98 7.48 -21.38
C ALA A 71 -3.27 7.69 -20.54
N GLU A 72 -3.98 6.61 -20.21
CA GLU A 72 -5.14 6.67 -19.31
C GLU A 72 -4.75 7.13 -17.91
N ALA A 73 -3.66 6.58 -17.36
CA ALA A 73 -3.15 6.99 -16.06
C ALA A 73 -2.77 8.48 -16.02
N GLU A 74 -2.06 8.97 -17.04
CA GLU A 74 -1.68 10.39 -17.15
C GLU A 74 -2.92 11.29 -17.23
N ALA A 75 -3.90 10.93 -18.05
CA ALA A 75 -5.16 11.67 -18.17
C ALA A 75 -5.93 11.70 -16.84
N ALA A 76 -6.02 10.56 -16.15
CA ALA A 76 -6.67 10.46 -14.85
C ALA A 76 -5.97 11.29 -13.78
N MET A 77 -4.62 11.31 -13.76
CA MET A 77 -3.86 12.15 -12.83
C MET A 77 -4.05 13.63 -13.11
N ALA A 78 -4.06 14.02 -14.39
CA ALA A 78 -4.28 15.42 -14.80
C ALA A 78 -5.71 15.92 -14.52
N ALA A 79 -6.70 15.04 -14.56
CA ALA A 79 -8.10 15.38 -14.30
C ALA A 79 -8.43 15.61 -12.81
N ARG A 80 -7.51 15.28 -11.89
CA ARG A 80 -7.75 15.46 -10.46
C ARG A 80 -7.82 16.95 -10.09
N ARG A 81 -8.83 17.30 -9.28
CA ARG A 81 -9.00 18.66 -8.75
C ARG A 81 -7.76 19.15 -8.00
N TRP A 82 -7.15 18.27 -7.21
CA TRP A 82 -5.91 18.53 -6.50
C TRP A 82 -4.81 17.66 -7.09
N PRO A 83 -3.70 18.26 -7.56
CA PRO A 83 -2.56 17.50 -8.04
C PRO A 83 -2.04 16.55 -6.96
N VAL A 84 -1.78 15.30 -7.35
CA VAL A 84 -1.16 14.32 -6.48
C VAL A 84 0.34 14.59 -6.47
N HIS A 85 0.86 15.09 -5.34
CA HIS A 85 2.29 15.36 -5.20
C HIS A 85 3.13 14.11 -5.49
N VAL A 86 2.84 13.01 -4.78
CA VAL A 86 3.40 11.68 -5.02
C VAL A 86 2.35 10.63 -4.60
N ALA A 87 2.12 9.61 -5.43
CA ALA A 87 1.40 8.39 -5.06
C ALA A 87 1.72 7.24 -6.00
N ALA A 88 1.49 6.00 -5.57
CA ALA A 88 1.60 4.84 -6.45
C ALA A 88 0.28 4.56 -7.19
N VAL A 89 0.40 4.11 -8.44
CA VAL A 89 -0.69 3.63 -9.30
C VAL A 89 -0.25 2.34 -9.97
N LEU A 90 -1.22 1.55 -10.46
CA LEU A 90 -0.94 0.41 -11.32
C LEU A 90 -1.19 0.76 -12.78
N ILE A 91 -0.29 0.34 -13.67
CA ILE A 91 -0.54 0.27 -15.11
C ILE A 91 -0.47 -1.22 -15.47
N GLY A 92 -1.60 -1.81 -15.84
CA GLY A 92 -1.75 -3.26 -15.79
C GLY A 92 -1.58 -3.72 -14.34
N ASP A 93 -0.53 -4.51 -14.09
CA ASP A 93 -0.21 -5.04 -12.76
C ASP A 93 1.11 -4.47 -12.22
N ASP A 94 1.79 -3.63 -13.01
CA ASP A 94 3.06 -2.98 -12.69
C ASP A 94 2.85 -1.69 -11.89
N TYR A 95 3.73 -1.45 -10.92
CA TYR A 95 3.71 -0.25 -10.10
C TYR A 95 4.39 0.94 -10.78
N TYR A 96 3.74 2.09 -10.68
CA TYR A 96 4.26 3.37 -11.11
C TYR A 96 4.07 4.42 -10.01
N THR A 97 5.06 5.26 -9.81
CA THR A 97 4.94 6.48 -9.02
C THR A 97 4.44 7.62 -9.91
N ALA A 98 3.27 8.15 -9.57
CA ALA A 98 2.76 9.40 -10.09
C ALA A 98 3.32 10.56 -9.28
N MET A 99 4.09 11.43 -9.93
CA MET A 99 4.73 12.58 -9.30
C MET A 99 4.33 13.87 -10.02
N PHE A 100 3.66 14.79 -9.32
CA PHE A 100 3.37 16.10 -9.85
C PHE A 100 4.60 17.01 -9.79
N VAL A 101 4.94 17.62 -10.92
CA VAL A 101 6.05 18.56 -11.05
C VAL A 101 5.48 19.97 -11.19
N PRO A 102 5.57 20.82 -10.14
CA PRO A 102 4.99 22.16 -10.16
C PRO A 102 5.53 23.05 -11.28
N ALA A 103 6.82 22.91 -11.63
CA ALA A 103 7.46 23.71 -12.67
C ALA A 103 6.86 23.52 -14.07
N THR A 104 6.32 22.33 -14.35
CA THR A 104 5.71 22.00 -15.65
C THR A 104 4.18 21.91 -15.57
N GLY A 105 3.62 21.88 -14.36
CA GLY A 105 2.19 21.65 -14.13
C GLY A 105 1.73 20.26 -14.54
N ARG A 106 2.64 19.29 -14.68
CA ARG A 106 2.36 17.94 -15.20
C ARG A 106 2.67 16.87 -14.17
N THR A 107 1.92 15.78 -14.23
CA THR A 107 2.24 14.54 -13.52
C THR A 107 3.08 13.63 -14.40
N HIS A 108 4.22 13.18 -13.87
CA HIS A 108 5.06 12.18 -14.48
C HIS A 108 4.78 10.81 -13.86
N LEU A 109 4.76 9.77 -14.71
CA LEU A 109 4.64 8.38 -14.28
C LEU A 109 5.99 7.68 -14.48
N VAL A 110 6.58 7.22 -13.37
CA VAL A 110 7.87 6.53 -13.33
C VAL A 110 7.64 5.12 -12.80
N ARG A 111 8.13 4.08 -13.49
CA ARG A 111 8.01 2.70 -13.01
C ARG A 111 8.71 2.60 -11.65
N ALA A 112 8.07 1.96 -10.69
CA ALA A 112 8.58 1.80 -9.33
C ALA A 112 8.88 0.33 -9.04
N GLU A 113 10.03 0.08 -8.42
CA GLU A 113 10.47 -1.26 -7.97
C GLU A 113 9.86 -1.63 -6.60
N THR A 114 8.92 -0.83 -6.08
CA THR A 114 8.32 -1.03 -4.76
C THR A 114 7.65 -2.40 -4.63
N LEU A 115 7.01 -2.88 -5.70
CA LEU A 115 6.46 -4.23 -5.72
C LEU A 115 7.55 -5.29 -5.69
N ASP A 116 8.63 -5.10 -6.45
CA ASP A 116 9.72 -6.08 -6.53
C ASP A 116 10.38 -6.27 -5.16
N PHE A 117 10.68 -5.16 -4.46
CA PHE A 117 11.21 -5.22 -3.10
C PHE A 117 10.23 -5.86 -2.12
N TYR A 118 8.94 -5.56 -2.26
CA TYR A 118 7.91 -6.16 -1.42
C TYR A 118 7.81 -7.68 -1.64
N LEU A 119 7.74 -8.15 -2.89
CA LEU A 119 7.68 -9.57 -3.21
C LEU A 119 8.96 -10.30 -2.78
N GLN A 120 10.13 -9.66 -2.93
CA GLN A 120 11.39 -10.23 -2.46
C GLN A 120 11.41 -10.36 -0.94
N ALA A 121 10.95 -9.36 -0.19
CA ALA A 121 10.84 -9.44 1.27
C ALA A 121 9.94 -10.61 1.69
N MET A 122 8.79 -10.80 1.04
CA MET A 122 7.88 -11.92 1.32
C MET A 122 8.51 -13.28 0.98
N ALA A 123 9.29 -13.36 -0.09
CA ALA A 123 10.05 -14.57 -0.45
C ALA A 123 11.16 -14.88 0.59
N ASP A 124 11.89 -13.85 1.03
CA ASP A 124 13.00 -13.95 1.98
C ASP A 124 12.53 -14.29 3.39
N GLU A 125 11.40 -13.75 3.81
CA GLU A 125 10.71 -14.10 5.06
C GLU A 125 10.21 -15.55 5.06
N ARG A 126 10.15 -16.19 3.87
CA ARG A 126 9.61 -17.54 3.68
C ARG A 126 8.24 -17.68 4.33
N LEU A 127 7.35 -16.72 4.01
CA LEU A 127 5.99 -16.72 4.51
C LEU A 127 5.39 -18.13 4.44
N LYS A 128 4.80 -18.55 5.56
CA LYS A 128 4.26 -19.90 5.69
C LYS A 128 3.21 -20.11 4.59
N PRO A 129 3.40 -21.08 3.67
CA PRO A 129 2.40 -21.35 2.65
C PRO A 129 1.05 -21.68 3.28
N SER A 130 -0.02 -21.21 2.67
CA SER A 130 -1.39 -21.46 3.16
C SER A 130 -1.81 -22.94 3.07
N GLY A 131 -1.09 -23.73 2.28
CA GLY A 131 -1.49 -25.09 1.89
C GLY A 131 -2.47 -25.13 0.73
N LEU A 132 -2.88 -23.99 0.20
CA LEU A 132 -3.69 -23.90 -1.03
C LEU A 132 -2.78 -24.13 -2.24
N SER A 133 -3.17 -25.07 -3.09
CA SER A 133 -2.48 -25.39 -4.35
C SER A 133 -3.51 -25.56 -5.46
N PHE A 134 -3.19 -25.02 -6.64
CA PHE A 134 -4.03 -25.02 -7.83
C PHE A 134 -3.24 -25.57 -9.02
N ALA A 135 -3.92 -26.24 -9.95
CA ALA A 135 -3.26 -26.80 -11.12
C ALA A 135 -2.95 -25.71 -12.16
N THR A 136 -3.76 -24.66 -12.24
CA THR A 136 -3.54 -23.54 -13.17
C THR A 136 -3.76 -22.18 -12.51
N LYS A 137 -3.26 -21.13 -13.17
CA LYS A 137 -3.42 -19.75 -12.72
C LYS A 137 -4.87 -19.32 -12.75
N GLU A 138 -5.61 -19.75 -13.76
CA GLU A 138 -7.03 -19.42 -13.94
C GLU A 138 -7.88 -19.99 -12.81
N GLU A 139 -7.58 -21.19 -12.33
CA GLU A 139 -8.24 -21.79 -11.15
C GLU A 139 -7.98 -20.98 -9.88
N ALA A 140 -6.73 -20.57 -9.66
CA ALA A 140 -6.35 -19.74 -8.52
C ALA A 140 -7.02 -18.35 -8.57
N GLU A 141 -7.05 -17.72 -9.74
CA GLU A 141 -7.74 -16.44 -9.96
C GLU A 141 -9.25 -16.57 -9.71
N ALA A 142 -9.87 -17.66 -10.19
CA ALA A 142 -11.29 -17.94 -9.93
C ALA A 142 -11.57 -18.10 -8.43
N TRP A 143 -10.74 -18.85 -7.70
CA TRP A 143 -10.85 -19.00 -6.25
C TRP A 143 -10.73 -17.66 -5.51
N MET A 144 -9.76 -16.84 -5.89
CA MET A 144 -9.51 -15.52 -5.27
C MET A 144 -10.69 -14.58 -5.49
N ASN A 145 -11.30 -14.60 -6.68
CA ASN A 145 -12.45 -13.78 -7.03
C ASN A 145 -13.76 -14.24 -6.35
N GLN A 146 -13.84 -15.51 -5.90
CA GLN A 146 -14.98 -16.02 -5.15
C GLN A 146 -14.95 -15.64 -3.66
N GLN A 147 -13.82 -15.14 -3.14
CA GLN A 147 -13.72 -14.79 -1.73
C GLN A 147 -14.53 -13.52 -1.40
N PRO A 148 -15.52 -13.60 -0.50
CA PRO A 148 -16.35 -12.45 -0.12
C PRO A 148 -15.55 -11.40 0.67
N THR A 149 -14.51 -11.83 1.39
CA THR A 149 -13.54 -10.97 2.06
C THR A 149 -12.17 -11.52 1.76
N PRO A 150 -11.52 -11.07 0.66
CA PRO A 150 -10.22 -11.59 0.27
C PRO A 150 -9.20 -11.28 1.35
N PRO A 151 -8.32 -12.23 1.72
CA PRO A 151 -7.18 -11.92 2.56
C PRO A 151 -6.33 -10.84 1.89
N GLN A 152 -5.77 -9.92 2.68
CA GLN A 152 -4.92 -8.83 2.16
C GLN A 152 -3.73 -9.38 1.37
N GLN A 153 -3.15 -10.48 1.87
CA GLN A 153 -2.21 -11.29 1.14
C GLN A 153 -2.23 -12.75 1.63
N VAL A 154 -1.94 -13.69 0.74
CA VAL A 154 -1.69 -15.09 1.09
C VAL A 154 -0.79 -15.77 0.06
N VAL A 155 0.15 -16.60 0.52
CA VAL A 155 0.99 -17.42 -0.35
C VAL A 155 0.25 -18.70 -0.74
N ILE A 156 0.13 -18.92 -2.04
CA ILE A 156 -0.49 -20.09 -2.66
C ILE A 156 0.49 -20.75 -3.64
N ASP A 157 0.24 -22.01 -3.95
CA ASP A 157 0.96 -22.74 -5.00
C ASP A 157 0.11 -22.80 -6.27
N VAL A 158 0.73 -22.53 -7.42
CA VAL A 158 0.10 -22.66 -8.74
C VAL A 158 1.04 -23.44 -9.64
N ALA A 159 0.62 -24.64 -10.03
CA ALA A 159 1.41 -25.56 -10.84
C ALA A 159 2.83 -25.83 -10.28
N GLY A 160 2.98 -25.86 -8.95
CA GLY A 160 4.28 -26.07 -8.29
C GLY A 160 5.16 -24.82 -8.16
N ALA A 161 4.64 -23.63 -8.51
CA ALA A 161 5.32 -22.35 -8.33
C ALA A 161 4.61 -21.49 -7.27
N PRO A 162 5.34 -20.80 -6.38
CA PRO A 162 4.74 -19.95 -5.36
C PRO A 162 4.25 -18.62 -5.94
N TYR A 163 3.03 -18.25 -5.58
CA TYR A 163 2.42 -16.96 -5.90
C TYR A 163 1.93 -16.28 -4.62
N LEU A 164 2.01 -14.95 -4.62
CA LEU A 164 1.30 -14.11 -3.68
C LEU A 164 -0.06 -13.74 -4.27
N ALA A 165 -1.13 -14.27 -3.69
CA ALA A 165 -2.48 -13.75 -3.92
C ALA A 165 -2.65 -12.48 -3.08
N ALA A 166 -2.73 -11.33 -3.76
CA ALA A 166 -2.73 -10.02 -3.14
C ALA A 166 -4.04 -9.28 -3.41
N TYR A 167 -4.50 -8.52 -2.41
CA TYR A 167 -5.68 -7.66 -2.51
C TYR A 167 -5.32 -6.20 -2.28
N HIS A 168 -5.46 -5.39 -3.32
CA HIS A 168 -5.35 -3.94 -3.27
C HIS A 168 -6.67 -3.33 -2.82
N HIS A 169 -6.93 -3.33 -1.52
CA HIS A 169 -8.23 -2.98 -0.95
C HIS A 169 -8.76 -1.59 -1.37
N ARG A 170 -7.88 -0.60 -1.55
CA ARG A 170 -8.30 0.77 -1.94
C ARG A 170 -8.88 0.88 -3.34
N ILE A 171 -8.60 -0.09 -4.21
CA ILE A 171 -9.05 -0.10 -5.60
C ILE A 171 -9.84 -1.38 -5.93
N ASP A 172 -10.22 -2.16 -4.91
CA ASP A 172 -10.89 -3.47 -5.01
C ASP A 172 -10.28 -4.35 -6.11
N TYR A 173 -8.96 -4.50 -6.07
CA TYR A 173 -8.25 -5.23 -7.12
C TYR A 173 -7.51 -6.43 -6.54
N ARG A 174 -7.81 -7.60 -7.12
CA ARG A 174 -7.25 -8.90 -6.75
C ARG A 174 -6.27 -9.35 -7.83
N VAL A 175 -5.09 -9.82 -7.45
CA VAL A 175 -4.03 -10.17 -8.39
C VAL A 175 -3.12 -11.25 -7.83
N LEU A 176 -2.61 -12.11 -8.71
CA LEU A 176 -1.59 -13.11 -8.38
C LEU A 176 -0.22 -12.60 -8.86
N TYR A 177 0.68 -12.33 -7.92
CA TYR A 177 2.06 -11.98 -8.22
C TYR A 177 2.95 -13.22 -8.07
N PRO A 178 3.78 -13.59 -9.07
CA PRO A 178 4.77 -14.64 -8.88
C PRO A 178 5.76 -14.22 -7.80
N LEU A 179 6.03 -15.10 -6.84
CA LEU A 179 7.09 -14.84 -5.86
C LEU A 179 8.45 -15.15 -6.48
N PRO A 180 9.45 -14.26 -6.32
CA PRO A 180 10.80 -14.54 -6.74
C PRO A 180 11.42 -15.65 -5.89
N ALA A 181 12.57 -16.16 -6.32
CA ALA A 181 13.36 -17.03 -5.47
C ALA A 181 13.86 -16.25 -4.23
N PRO A 182 13.90 -16.86 -3.05
CA PRO A 182 14.49 -16.23 -1.87
C PRO A 182 15.96 -15.90 -2.11
N THR A 183 16.40 -14.73 -1.65
CA THR A 183 17.79 -14.32 -1.64
C THR A 183 18.59 -15.34 -0.81
N PRO A 184 19.70 -15.90 -1.32
CA PRO A 184 20.56 -16.76 -0.53
C PRO A 184 21.05 -16.00 0.72
N PRO A 185 21.17 -16.66 1.89
CA PRO A 185 21.76 -16.01 3.05
C PRO A 185 23.16 -15.51 2.68
N SER A 186 23.44 -14.23 2.94
CA SER A 186 24.76 -13.64 2.74
C SER A 186 25.80 -14.52 3.43
N GLN A 187 26.73 -15.07 2.66
CA GLN A 187 27.94 -15.66 3.22
C GLN A 187 28.83 -14.49 3.64
N GLU A 188 28.62 -13.96 4.85
CA GLU A 188 29.61 -13.08 5.46
C GLU A 188 30.89 -13.89 5.76
N PRO A 189 32.07 -13.35 5.41
CA PRO A 189 33.37 -14.00 5.65
C PRO A 189 33.80 -13.99 7.12
#